data_AF-A0A2T6B830-F1
#
_entry.id   AF-A0A2T6B830-F1
#
_cell.length_a   1.000
_cell.length_b   1.000
_cell.length_c   1.000
_cell.angle_alpha   90.00
_cell.angle_beta   90.00
_cell.angle_gamma   90.00
#
_symmetry.space_group_name_H-M   'P 1'
#
loop_
_entity.id
_entity.type
_entity.pdbx_description
1 polymer ?
#
loop_
_entity_poly.entity_id
_entity_poly.type
_entity_poly.pdbx_seq_one_letter_code
_entity_poly.pdbx_strand_id
1 'polypeptide(L)'
;MTARTLQLTLRLLEEVVDPELLEELELPPTWVPGPVLDFLRRGVARMSADPEMRVTPVSPGTVPPGELSGVDILLCSPAAFEELLEQPAGVIGVHLVSTPDLDPFRDDSPHARAYRVAIPFDAEMVMDRIRDAVAGFDGEIDEADLVHGAMGWLVTLPHEVHHVLWFAGNGSFNSPADLDVMEGEIGHDLFDLSTGYGIRPALIDGAEVEPEDAEEAALLMEEMVEQRGWVMAERVFTGDLSPDRFLSLLGDALAQKSEFAKKCIEKDFPEP
;
A
#
# COMPACT_ATOMS: atom_id res chain seq x y z
N MET A 1 27.50 10.92 5.11
CA MET A 1 26.54 10.11 4.35
C MET A 1 25.32 10.98 4.06
N THR A 2 24.81 11.02 2.83
CA THR A 2 23.67 11.87 2.44
C THR A 2 22.38 11.07 2.49
N ALA A 3 21.39 11.52 3.27
CA ALA A 3 20.06 10.90 3.29
C ALA A 3 19.50 10.71 1.87
N ARG A 4 18.84 9.57 1.63
CA ARG A 4 18.14 9.30 0.37
C ARG A 4 16.65 9.63 0.57
N THR A 5 16.00 10.16 -0.45
CA THR A 5 14.55 10.36 -0.46
C THR A 5 13.95 9.31 -1.37
N LEU A 6 13.10 8.43 -0.84
CA LEU A 6 12.40 7.47 -1.69
C LEU A 6 11.35 8.23 -2.51
N GLN A 7 11.28 7.96 -3.81
CA GLN A 7 10.25 8.52 -4.68
C GLN A 7 9.10 7.53 -4.80
N LEU A 8 7.86 8.02 -4.73
CA LEU A 8 6.68 7.19 -4.91
C LEU A 8 6.17 7.30 -6.34
N THR A 9 5.79 6.17 -6.93
CA THR A 9 5.13 6.12 -8.25
C THR A 9 3.85 5.31 -8.15
N LEU A 10 2.72 5.87 -8.59
CA LEU A 10 1.45 5.14 -8.67
C LEU A 10 1.28 4.54 -10.07
N ARG A 11 1.07 3.23 -10.14
CA ARG A 11 0.85 2.45 -11.35
C ARG A 11 -0.35 1.52 -11.17
N LEU A 12 -0.92 1.10 -12.29
CA LEU A 12 -1.82 -0.06 -12.28
C LEU A 12 -0.98 -1.35 -12.27
N LEU A 13 -1.49 -2.41 -11.67
CA LEU A 13 -0.82 -3.72 -11.58
C LEU A 13 -0.39 -4.22 -12.97
N GLU A 14 -1.24 -4.03 -13.97
CA GLU A 14 -1.05 -4.48 -15.36
C GLU A 14 0.07 -3.71 -16.08
N GLU A 15 0.54 -2.58 -15.53
CA GLU A 15 1.71 -1.87 -16.04
C GLU A 15 3.04 -2.50 -15.57
N VAL A 16 2.97 -3.43 -14.61
CA VAL A 16 4.14 -3.99 -13.90
C VAL A 16 4.21 -5.50 -13.99
N VAL A 17 3.07 -6.19 -13.94
CA VAL A 17 2.98 -7.66 -14.01
C VAL A 17 2.90 -8.12 -15.47
N ASP A 18 3.49 -9.28 -15.75
CA ASP A 18 3.45 -9.92 -17.06
C ASP A 18 1.99 -10.16 -17.51
N PRO A 19 1.57 -9.63 -18.67
CA PRO A 19 0.24 -9.87 -19.22
C PRO A 19 -0.08 -11.36 -19.41
N GLU A 20 0.90 -12.21 -19.73
CA GLU A 20 0.67 -13.66 -19.91
C GLU A 20 0.26 -14.32 -18.59
N LEU A 21 0.85 -13.91 -17.46
CA LEU A 21 0.49 -14.39 -16.13
C LEU A 21 -0.92 -13.96 -15.73
N LEU A 22 -1.27 -12.70 -16.02
CA LEU A 22 -2.62 -12.18 -15.74
C LEU A 22 -3.70 -12.90 -16.57
N GLU A 23 -3.38 -13.27 -17.81
CA GLU A 23 -4.27 -14.06 -18.68
C GLU A 23 -4.39 -15.51 -18.19
N GLU A 24 -3.30 -16.16 -17.77
CA GLU A 24 -3.31 -17.52 -17.22
C GLU A 24 -4.18 -17.63 -15.97
N LEU A 25 -4.15 -16.62 -15.10
CA LEU A 25 -4.95 -16.55 -13.89
C LEU A 25 -6.37 -16.01 -14.13
N GLU A 26 -6.75 -15.69 -15.37
CA GLU A 26 -8.05 -15.12 -15.74
C GLU A 26 -8.42 -13.85 -14.93
N LEU A 27 -7.43 -13.06 -14.52
CA LEU A 27 -7.63 -11.93 -13.63
C LEU A 27 -8.17 -10.70 -14.37
N PRO A 28 -9.25 -10.07 -13.88
CA PRO A 28 -9.79 -8.86 -14.50
C PRO A 28 -8.85 -7.68 -14.29
N PRO A 29 -8.74 -6.78 -15.29
CA PRO A 29 -7.93 -5.58 -15.16
C PRO A 29 -8.50 -4.64 -14.11
N THR A 30 -7.61 -3.91 -13.46
CA THR A 30 -7.90 -2.90 -12.46
C THR A 30 -8.65 -1.75 -13.10
N TRP A 31 -9.93 -1.60 -12.75
CA TRP A 31 -10.73 -0.50 -13.25
C TRP A 31 -10.72 0.68 -12.28
N VAL A 32 -9.99 1.73 -12.65
CA VAL A 32 -9.95 3.00 -11.91
C VAL A 32 -10.46 4.13 -12.82
N PRO A 33 -11.53 4.85 -12.45
CA PRO A 33 -11.99 6.01 -13.20
C PRO A 33 -10.89 7.07 -13.32
N GLY A 34 -10.72 7.66 -14.51
CA GLY A 34 -9.66 8.65 -14.77
C GLY A 34 -9.55 9.77 -13.73
N PRO A 35 -10.66 10.45 -13.35
CA PRO A 35 -10.62 11.47 -12.31
C PRO A 35 -10.18 10.97 -10.92
N VAL A 36 -10.53 9.73 -10.57
CA VAL A 36 -10.10 9.10 -9.30
C VAL A 36 -8.62 8.73 -9.38
N LEU A 37 -8.17 8.16 -10.50
CA LEU A 37 -6.77 7.84 -10.72
C LEU A 37 -5.90 9.10 -10.67
N ASP A 38 -6.33 10.20 -11.27
CA ASP A 38 -5.64 11.49 -11.22
C ASP A 38 -5.62 12.06 -9.79
N PHE A 39 -6.70 11.91 -9.03
CA PHE A 39 -6.72 12.28 -7.61
C PHE A 39 -5.66 11.50 -6.83
N LEU A 40 -5.62 10.18 -6.98
CA LEU A 40 -4.67 9.31 -6.26
C LEU A 40 -3.23 9.60 -6.69
N ARG A 41 -2.96 9.79 -8.00
CA ARG A 41 -1.63 10.18 -8.50
C ARG A 41 -1.13 11.48 -7.89
N ARG A 42 -2.02 12.46 -7.73
CA ARG A 42 -1.69 13.75 -7.09
C ARG A 42 -1.46 13.59 -5.59
N GLY A 43 -2.21 12.72 -4.92
CA GLY A 43 -1.96 12.33 -3.52
C GLY A 43 -0.57 11.71 -3.34
N VAL A 44 -0.26 10.70 -4.14
CA VAL A 44 1.05 10.03 -4.16
C VAL A 44 2.19 11.01 -4.47
N ALA A 45 1.99 11.94 -5.41
CA ALA A 45 2.99 12.98 -5.70
C ALA A 45 3.24 13.92 -4.50
N ARG A 46 2.19 14.25 -3.72
CA ARG A 46 2.34 15.04 -2.48
C ARG A 46 3.03 14.22 -1.39
N MET A 47 2.66 12.96 -1.21
CA MET A 47 3.34 12.03 -0.28
C MET A 47 4.83 11.93 -0.63
N SER A 48 5.18 11.78 -1.91
CA SER A 48 6.57 11.70 -2.37
C SER A 48 7.40 12.96 -2.07
N ALA A 49 6.75 14.10 -1.86
CA ALA A 49 7.37 15.36 -1.47
C ALA A 49 7.39 15.60 0.05
N ASP A 50 6.76 14.72 0.82
CA ASP A 50 6.66 14.82 2.28
C ASP A 50 8.05 14.60 2.93
N PRO A 51 8.42 15.36 3.97
CA PRO A 51 9.69 15.20 4.68
C PRO A 51 9.93 13.78 5.23
N GLU A 52 8.88 13.03 5.54
CA GLU A 52 8.98 11.67 6.08
C GLU A 52 9.53 10.66 5.06
N MET A 53 9.49 10.97 3.76
CA MET A 53 10.09 10.15 2.70
C MET A 53 11.62 10.10 2.71
N ARG A 54 12.25 10.86 3.62
CA ARG A 54 13.70 10.85 3.82
C ARG A 54 14.08 9.68 4.71
N VAL A 55 14.80 8.72 4.15
CA VAL A 55 15.33 7.58 4.89
C VAL A 55 16.84 7.71 5.08
N THR A 56 17.33 7.13 6.18
CA THR A 56 18.75 7.07 6.51
C THR A 56 19.50 6.38 5.35
N PRO A 57 20.67 6.91 4.95
CA PRO A 57 21.43 6.31 3.87
C PRO A 57 21.96 4.94 4.28
N VAL A 58 21.79 3.97 3.38
CA VAL A 58 22.43 2.67 3.46
C VAL A 58 23.93 2.83 3.12
N SER A 59 24.79 2.02 3.72
CA SER A 59 26.23 2.02 3.42
C SER A 59 26.49 1.81 1.92
N PRO A 60 27.30 2.67 1.26
CA PRO A 60 27.58 2.53 -0.16
C PRO A 60 28.15 1.14 -0.49
N GLY A 61 27.52 0.41 -1.41
CA GLY A 61 27.96 -0.91 -1.86
C GLY A 61 27.24 -2.10 -1.22
N THR A 62 26.32 -1.89 -0.26
CA THR A 62 25.48 -2.97 0.29
C THR A 62 24.11 -3.09 -0.39
N VAL A 63 23.73 -2.12 -1.23
CA VAL A 63 22.49 -2.16 -2.02
C VAL A 63 22.84 -2.36 -3.50
N PRO A 64 22.26 -3.37 -4.18
CA PRO A 64 22.39 -3.53 -5.62
C PRO A 64 22.00 -2.24 -6.38
N PRO A 65 22.75 -1.83 -7.41
CA PRO A 65 22.42 -0.63 -8.19
C PRO A 65 21.02 -0.72 -8.83
N GLY A 66 20.21 0.34 -8.69
CA GLY A 66 18.98 0.55 -9.46
C GLY A 66 17.67 0.05 -8.82
N GLU A 67 17.75 -0.91 -7.90
CA GLU A 67 16.59 -1.70 -7.46
C GLU A 67 15.76 -1.05 -6.32
N LEU A 68 16.40 -0.36 -5.37
CA LEU A 68 15.72 0.20 -4.18
C LEU A 68 15.72 1.74 -4.14
N SER A 69 15.45 2.37 -5.29
CA SER A 69 15.50 3.84 -5.44
C SER A 69 14.16 4.56 -5.21
N GLY A 70 13.05 3.81 -5.20
CA GLY A 70 11.70 4.33 -5.00
C GLY A 70 10.74 3.21 -4.59
N VAL A 71 9.46 3.58 -4.43
CA VAL A 71 8.37 2.68 -4.08
C VAL A 71 7.32 2.74 -5.20
N ASP A 72 7.00 1.58 -5.77
CA ASP A 72 5.89 1.46 -6.71
C ASP A 72 4.61 1.13 -5.93
N ILE A 73 3.66 2.06 -5.95
CA ILE A 73 2.29 1.84 -5.44
C ILE A 73 1.48 1.29 -6.60
N LEU A 74 0.96 0.08 -6.43
CA LEU A 74 0.20 -0.68 -7.41
C LEU A 74 -1.27 -0.64 -7.02
N LEU A 75 -2.10 -0.05 -7.87
CA LEU A 75 -3.55 -0.30 -7.80
C LEU A 75 -3.84 -1.60 -8.52
N CYS A 76 -4.54 -2.51 -7.85
CA CYS A 76 -4.91 -3.82 -8.40
C CYS A 76 -6.40 -4.10 -8.28
N SER A 77 -6.95 -5.00 -9.09
CA SER A 77 -8.32 -5.47 -8.89
C SER A 77 -8.41 -6.27 -7.58
N PRO A 78 -9.58 -6.33 -6.92
CA PRO A 78 -9.75 -7.14 -5.71
C PRO A 78 -9.43 -8.62 -5.94
N ALA A 79 -9.76 -9.15 -7.13
CA ALA A 79 -9.42 -10.52 -7.51
C ALA A 79 -7.90 -10.72 -7.62
N ALA A 80 -7.16 -9.80 -8.26
CA ALA A 80 -5.71 -9.91 -8.30
C ALA A 80 -5.07 -9.77 -6.91
N PHE A 81 -5.66 -8.96 -6.04
CA PHE A 81 -5.19 -8.83 -4.66
C PHE A 81 -5.33 -10.12 -3.86
N GLU A 82 -6.44 -10.84 -4.04
CA GLU A 82 -6.69 -12.11 -3.35
C GLU A 82 -5.94 -13.28 -4.00
N GLU A 83 -5.95 -13.39 -5.32
CA GLU A 83 -5.45 -14.57 -6.03
C GLU A 83 -3.96 -14.49 -6.38
N LEU A 84 -3.49 -13.35 -6.90
CA LEU A 84 -2.07 -13.19 -7.28
C LEU A 84 -1.20 -12.82 -6.08
N LEU A 85 -1.72 -12.00 -5.17
CA LEU A 85 -0.98 -11.56 -3.98
C LEU A 85 -1.32 -12.38 -2.73
N GLU A 86 -2.21 -13.37 -2.84
CA GLU A 86 -2.61 -14.30 -1.78
C GLU A 86 -3.12 -13.61 -0.51
N GLN A 87 -3.74 -12.43 -0.64
CA GLN A 87 -4.18 -11.63 0.50
C GLN A 87 -5.59 -12.06 0.96
N PRO A 88 -5.82 -12.17 2.29
CA PRO A 88 -7.14 -12.49 2.82
C PRO A 88 -8.21 -11.45 2.46
N ALA A 89 -9.45 -11.93 2.26
CA ALA A 89 -10.61 -11.06 2.11
C ALA A 89 -10.75 -10.12 3.32
N GLY A 90 -10.78 -8.81 3.09
CA GLY A 90 -10.82 -7.83 4.18
C GLY A 90 -9.65 -6.86 4.16
N VAL A 91 -8.49 -7.29 3.68
CA VAL A 91 -7.28 -6.49 3.62
C VAL A 91 -7.43 -5.42 2.53
N ILE A 92 -7.09 -4.17 2.88
CA ILE A 92 -7.27 -2.99 2.01
C ILE A 92 -5.95 -2.39 1.51
N GLY A 93 -4.82 -3.00 1.88
CA GLY A 93 -3.49 -2.67 1.40
C GLY A 93 -2.46 -3.68 1.90
N VAL A 94 -1.36 -3.82 1.18
CA VAL A 94 -0.22 -4.64 1.62
C VAL A 94 1.07 -4.05 1.07
N HIS A 95 2.09 -3.94 1.90
CA HIS A 95 3.46 -3.68 1.44
C HIS A 95 4.10 -4.98 0.95
N LEU A 96 4.78 -4.91 -0.18
CA LEU A 96 5.45 -6.04 -0.83
C LEU A 96 6.92 -5.68 -1.02
N VAL A 97 7.80 -6.45 -0.41
CA VAL A 97 9.24 -6.38 -0.69
C VAL A 97 9.57 -7.59 -1.57
N SER A 98 9.62 -7.40 -2.89
CA SER A 98 9.81 -8.51 -3.83
C SER A 98 11.06 -8.37 -4.70
N THR A 99 11.60 -9.51 -5.10
CA THR A 99 12.62 -9.73 -6.11
C THR A 99 11.97 -10.11 -7.46
N PRO A 100 12.11 -9.38 -8.59
CA PRO A 100 11.65 -9.85 -9.90
C PRO A 100 12.68 -10.83 -10.51
N ASP A 101 12.32 -11.84 -11.32
CA ASP A 101 11.13 -12.10 -12.15
C ASP A 101 10.87 -13.63 -12.28
N LEU A 102 9.62 -13.99 -12.56
CA LEU A 102 9.04 -15.31 -12.92
C LEU A 102 8.34 -16.12 -11.82
N ASP A 103 8.40 -15.71 -10.56
CA ASP A 103 7.58 -16.28 -9.48
C ASP A 103 7.59 -15.33 -8.28
N PRO A 104 6.47 -14.67 -7.91
CA PRO A 104 6.42 -13.81 -6.73
C PRO A 104 6.65 -14.56 -5.41
N PHE A 105 6.72 -15.90 -5.41
CA PHE A 105 6.77 -16.75 -4.21
C PHE A 105 7.82 -17.87 -4.26
N ARG A 106 8.91 -17.73 -5.03
CA ARG A 106 10.04 -18.68 -4.97
C ARG A 106 11.24 -18.19 -4.15
N ASP A 107 11.63 -19.06 -3.21
CA ASP A 107 12.70 -18.97 -2.21
C ASP A 107 14.14 -18.72 -2.72
N ASP A 108 14.39 -18.54 -4.02
CA ASP A 108 15.76 -18.59 -4.57
C ASP A 108 16.44 -17.23 -4.78
N SER A 109 15.79 -16.11 -4.41
CA SER A 109 16.37 -14.77 -4.55
C SER A 109 16.80 -14.16 -3.21
N PRO A 110 18.11 -13.92 -2.98
CA PRO A 110 18.62 -13.57 -1.65
C PRO A 110 18.41 -12.10 -1.22
N HIS A 111 17.90 -11.19 -2.08
CA HIS A 111 17.89 -9.74 -1.79
C HIS A 111 16.70 -8.97 -2.36
N ALA A 112 16.00 -8.15 -1.56
CA ALA A 112 14.95 -7.24 -2.04
C ALA A 112 15.38 -6.40 -3.25
N ARG A 113 14.56 -6.40 -4.32
CA ARG A 113 14.88 -5.67 -5.56
C ARG A 113 13.90 -4.55 -5.91
N ALA A 114 12.76 -4.48 -5.23
CA ALA A 114 11.82 -3.39 -5.38
C ALA A 114 11.02 -3.21 -4.08
N TYR A 115 10.73 -1.96 -3.73
CA TYR A 115 9.71 -1.65 -2.75
C TYR A 115 8.38 -1.46 -3.46
N ARG A 116 7.36 -2.20 -3.03
CA ARG A 116 6.03 -2.12 -3.60
C ARG A 116 4.99 -1.98 -2.50
N VAL A 117 3.88 -1.35 -2.83
CA VAL A 117 2.66 -1.32 -2.03
C VAL A 117 1.54 -1.68 -2.98
N ALA A 118 0.71 -2.67 -2.66
CA ALA A 118 -0.47 -3.00 -3.44
C ALA A 118 -1.73 -2.57 -2.70
N ILE A 119 -2.64 -1.89 -3.39
CA ILE A 119 -3.93 -1.43 -2.86
C ILE A 119 -5.03 -1.94 -3.80
N PRO A 120 -5.95 -2.79 -3.33
CA PRO A 120 -7.10 -3.20 -4.12
C PRO A 120 -8.02 -2.01 -4.36
N PHE A 121 -8.46 -1.86 -5.61
CA PHE A 121 -9.36 -0.78 -6.00
C PHE A 121 -10.48 -1.28 -6.90
N ASP A 122 -11.70 -1.12 -6.42
CA ASP A 122 -12.93 -1.00 -7.21
C ASP A 122 -13.83 0.03 -6.51
N ALA A 123 -14.52 0.88 -7.28
CA ALA A 123 -15.27 1.98 -6.69
C ALA A 123 -16.42 1.52 -5.77
N GLU A 124 -17.04 0.37 -6.06
CA GLU A 124 -18.10 -0.20 -5.22
C GLU A 124 -17.48 -0.77 -3.95
N MET A 125 -16.42 -1.57 -4.08
CA MET A 125 -15.67 -2.08 -2.95
C MET A 125 -15.23 -0.95 -2.00
N VAL A 126 -14.61 0.11 -2.54
CA VAL A 126 -14.10 1.22 -1.72
C VAL A 126 -15.23 1.92 -0.99
N MET A 127 -16.36 2.20 -1.66
CA MET A 127 -17.50 2.82 -0.98
C MET A 127 -18.14 1.92 0.07
N ASP A 128 -18.23 0.61 -0.18
CA ASP A 128 -18.76 -0.32 0.80
C ASP A 128 -17.85 -0.40 2.03
N ARG A 129 -16.52 -0.41 1.84
CA ARG A 129 -15.55 -0.33 2.94
C ARG A 129 -15.66 0.96 3.74
N ILE A 130 -15.82 2.10 3.07
CA ILE A 130 -16.00 3.40 3.74
C ILE A 130 -17.26 3.35 4.62
N ARG A 131 -18.37 2.81 4.10
CA ARG A 131 -19.63 2.69 4.86
C ARG A 131 -19.49 1.73 6.03
N ASP A 132 -18.90 0.56 5.82
CA ASP A 132 -18.71 -0.45 6.85
C ASP A 132 -17.87 0.07 8.01
N ALA A 133 -16.84 0.88 7.71
CA ALA A 133 -15.96 1.47 8.73
C ALA A 133 -16.68 2.46 9.67
N VAL A 134 -17.78 3.07 9.22
CA VAL A 134 -18.48 4.13 9.96
C VAL A 134 -19.93 3.80 10.27
N ALA A 135 -20.40 2.61 9.89
CA ALA A 135 -21.75 2.15 10.18
C ALA A 135 -21.95 2.04 11.70
N GLY A 136 -22.81 2.90 12.25
CA GLY A 136 -23.29 2.78 13.62
C GLY A 136 -24.11 1.49 13.84
N PHE A 137 -24.37 1.15 15.10
CA PHE A 137 -25.18 -0.02 15.46
C PHE A 137 -26.61 0.01 14.91
N ASP A 138 -27.13 1.18 14.57
CA ASP A 138 -28.45 1.43 13.98
C ASP A 138 -28.42 1.59 12.44
N GLY A 139 -27.23 1.56 11.84
CA GLY A 139 -27.04 1.69 10.40
C GLY A 139 -27.28 3.11 9.85
N GLU A 140 -27.46 4.12 10.70
CA GLU A 140 -27.46 5.52 10.26
C GLU A 140 -26.01 5.96 10.04
N ILE A 141 -25.75 6.57 8.88
CA ILE A 141 -24.44 7.12 8.51
C ILE A 141 -24.71 8.55 8.05
N ASP A 142 -24.07 9.52 8.70
CA ASP A 142 -24.15 10.91 8.26
C ASP A 142 -23.02 11.28 7.29
N GLU A 143 -23.07 12.50 6.73
CA GLU A 143 -22.08 12.97 5.76
C GLU A 143 -20.69 13.12 6.39
N ALA A 144 -20.60 13.55 7.65
CA ALA A 144 -19.33 13.71 8.35
C ALA A 144 -18.69 12.34 8.63
N ASP A 145 -19.49 11.33 8.96
CA ASP A 145 -19.06 9.95 9.10
C ASP A 145 -18.47 9.41 7.80
N LEU A 146 -19.13 9.62 6.65
CA LEU A 146 -18.58 9.20 5.35
C LEU A 146 -17.25 9.88 5.04
N VAL A 147 -17.12 11.18 5.33
CA VAL A 147 -15.87 11.94 5.14
C VAL A 147 -14.76 11.36 6.02
N HIS A 148 -15.08 10.99 7.26
CA HIS A 148 -14.14 10.30 8.15
C HIS A 148 -13.75 8.92 7.63
N GLY A 149 -14.71 8.10 7.17
CA GLY A 149 -14.44 6.79 6.60
C GLY A 149 -13.62 6.87 5.31
N ALA A 150 -13.87 7.89 4.47
CA ALA A 150 -13.06 8.17 3.28
C ALA A 150 -11.62 8.54 3.65
N MET A 151 -11.43 9.31 4.72
CA MET A 151 -10.10 9.58 5.25
C MET A 151 -9.42 8.30 5.73
N GLY A 152 -10.13 7.44 6.48
CA GLY A 152 -9.62 6.14 6.92
C GLY A 152 -9.17 5.26 5.75
N TRP A 153 -9.93 5.21 4.65
CA TRP A 153 -9.49 4.50 3.45
C TRP A 153 -8.25 5.14 2.81
N LEU A 154 -8.20 6.47 2.70
CA LEU A 154 -7.06 7.19 2.13
C LEU A 154 -5.78 7.03 2.96
N VAL A 155 -5.89 6.83 4.28
CA VAL A 155 -4.77 6.56 5.20
C VAL A 155 -4.05 5.25 4.88
N THR A 156 -4.72 4.28 4.27
CA THR A 156 -4.09 3.01 3.86
C THR A 156 -2.85 3.23 2.98
N LEU A 157 -2.87 4.23 2.09
CA LEU A 157 -1.73 4.56 1.22
C LEU A 157 -0.48 4.95 2.03
N PRO A 158 -0.51 6.01 2.86
CA PRO A 158 0.63 6.34 3.70
C PRO A 158 0.92 5.28 4.76
N HIS A 159 -0.05 4.53 5.29
CA HIS A 159 0.19 3.41 6.21
C HIS A 159 1.17 2.38 5.63
N GLU A 160 0.83 1.82 4.47
CA GLU A 160 1.68 0.83 3.80
C GLU A 160 3.02 1.42 3.31
N VAL A 161 3.04 2.70 2.94
CA VAL A 161 4.30 3.38 2.63
C VAL A 161 5.19 3.50 3.87
N HIS A 162 4.64 3.67 5.07
CA HIS A 162 5.43 3.70 6.30
C HIS A 162 6.02 2.34 6.65
N HIS A 163 5.32 1.24 6.37
CA HIS A 163 5.91 -0.11 6.42
C HIS A 163 7.15 -0.20 5.55
N VAL A 164 7.06 0.28 4.30
CA VAL A 164 8.21 0.32 3.39
C VAL A 164 9.33 1.24 3.91
N LEU A 165 9.00 2.42 4.43
CA LEU A 165 10.00 3.36 4.97
C LEU A 165 10.73 2.76 6.18
N TRP A 166 10.00 2.06 7.04
CA TRP A 166 10.54 1.35 8.19
C TRP A 166 11.49 0.25 7.73
N PHE A 167 11.05 -0.60 6.80
CA PHE A 167 11.89 -1.63 6.20
C PHE A 167 13.14 -1.05 5.52
N ALA A 168 12.98 0.02 4.73
CA ALA A 168 14.06 0.68 4.01
C ALA A 168 15.06 1.39 4.95
N GLY A 169 14.62 1.81 6.13
CA GLY A 169 15.46 2.30 7.22
C GLY A 169 16.22 1.16 7.91
N ASN A 170 15.55 0.03 8.14
CA ASN A 170 16.08 -1.14 8.84
C ASN A 170 17.11 -1.93 8.01
N GLY A 171 16.93 -2.02 6.69
CA GLY A 171 17.86 -2.65 5.73
C GLY A 171 19.24 -1.98 5.59
N SER A 172 19.61 -1.12 6.54
CA SER A 172 20.92 -0.46 6.60
C SER A 172 21.99 -1.24 7.41
N PHE A 173 21.65 -2.39 8.01
CA PHE A 173 22.56 -3.32 8.72
C PHE A 173 23.64 -2.62 9.58
N ASN A 174 23.21 -1.74 10.49
CA ASN A 174 24.11 -0.88 11.27
C ASN A 174 24.25 -1.30 12.74
N SER A 175 23.69 -2.44 13.15
CA SER A 175 23.87 -2.99 14.48
C SER A 175 24.89 -4.13 14.48
N PRO A 176 25.79 -4.24 15.48
CA PRO A 176 26.69 -5.38 15.62
C PRO A 176 25.97 -6.74 15.73
N ALA A 177 24.72 -6.78 16.21
CA ALA A 177 23.90 -7.99 16.25
C ALA A 177 23.40 -8.41 14.85
N ASP A 178 23.27 -7.45 13.92
CA ASP A 178 22.86 -7.69 12.53
C ASP A 178 23.92 -8.54 11.78
N LEU A 179 25.20 -8.45 12.18
CA LEU A 179 26.30 -9.17 11.55
C LEU A 179 26.50 -10.58 12.12
N ASP A 180 26.25 -10.77 13.42
CA ASP A 180 26.41 -12.07 14.09
C ASP A 180 25.31 -13.08 13.68
N VAL A 181 24.12 -12.60 13.33
CA VAL A 181 22.98 -13.44 12.88
C VAL A 181 23.18 -13.94 11.44
N MET A 182 23.88 -13.19 10.58
CA MET A 182 24.19 -13.63 9.21
C MET A 182 25.16 -14.83 9.15
N GLU A 183 25.86 -15.14 10.23
CA GLU A 183 26.78 -16.29 10.30
C GLU A 183 26.08 -17.63 10.65
N GLY A 184 24.80 -17.62 11.04
CA GLY A 184 24.03 -18.79 11.46
C GLY A 184 22.91 -19.19 10.47
N GLU A 185 23.12 -20.30 9.76
CA GLU A 185 22.18 -21.09 8.94
C GLU A 185 21.10 -20.38 8.06
N ILE A 186 21.21 -20.68 6.77
CA ILE A 186 20.38 -20.26 5.63
C ILE A 186 18.90 -20.63 5.85
N GLY A 187 18.03 -19.63 6.03
CA GLY A 187 16.58 -19.88 6.09
C GLY A 187 15.66 -18.73 6.53
N HIS A 188 16.08 -17.47 6.49
CA HIS A 188 15.22 -16.33 6.82
C HIS A 188 14.78 -15.65 5.53
N ASP A 189 13.50 -15.73 5.20
CA ASP A 189 12.94 -15.03 4.05
C ASP A 189 12.91 -13.51 4.32
N LEU A 190 12.72 -12.71 3.27
CA LEU A 190 12.64 -11.25 3.37
C LEU A 190 11.46 -10.76 4.22
N PHE A 191 10.46 -11.60 4.47
CA PHE A 191 9.30 -11.35 5.30
C PHE A 191 9.65 -11.50 6.79
N ASP A 192 10.42 -12.51 7.18
CA ASP A 192 11.06 -12.65 8.51
C ASP A 192 12.00 -11.47 8.80
N LEU A 193 12.68 -10.97 7.77
CA LEU A 193 13.54 -9.77 7.87
C LEU A 193 12.72 -8.48 8.03
N SER A 194 11.47 -8.44 7.55
CA SER A 194 10.57 -7.28 7.71
C SER A 194 9.82 -7.27 9.04
N THR A 195 9.55 -8.45 9.60
CA THR A 195 8.74 -8.64 10.81
C THR A 195 9.57 -8.96 12.06
N GLY A 196 10.85 -9.34 11.93
CA GLY A 196 11.58 -9.98 13.01
C GLY A 196 13.00 -9.52 13.35
N TYR A 197 13.69 -8.67 12.58
CA TYR A 197 15.09 -8.31 12.91
C TYR A 197 15.40 -6.82 13.04
N GLY A 198 15.82 -6.49 14.26
CA GLY A 198 16.00 -5.17 14.80
C GLY A 198 14.81 -4.80 15.70
N ILE A 199 14.75 -5.38 16.90
CA ILE A 199 14.02 -4.76 18.02
C ILE A 199 14.64 -3.36 18.15
N ARG A 200 13.99 -2.40 17.51
CA ARG A 200 14.36 -0.99 17.51
C ARG A 200 13.21 -0.27 18.17
N PRO A 201 13.50 0.84 18.87
CA PRO A 201 12.43 1.58 19.47
C PRO A 201 11.47 2.08 18.40
N ALA A 202 10.19 1.76 18.54
CA ALA A 202 9.13 2.40 17.78
C ALA A 202 8.97 3.84 18.27
N LEU A 203 8.76 4.79 17.36
CA LEU A 203 8.51 6.18 17.74
C LEU A 203 7.00 6.42 17.82
N ILE A 204 6.43 6.24 19.01
CA ILE A 204 4.99 6.39 19.27
C ILE A 204 4.79 7.62 20.15
N ASP A 205 3.92 8.54 19.74
CA ASP A 205 3.68 9.81 20.45
C ASP A 205 4.96 10.63 20.75
N GLY A 206 5.97 10.49 19.90
CA GLY A 206 7.27 11.15 20.06
C GLY A 206 8.18 10.54 21.14
N ALA A 207 7.82 9.38 21.68
CA ALA A 207 8.64 8.58 22.58
C ALA A 207 9.19 7.34 21.86
N GLU A 208 10.45 7.00 22.14
CA GLU A 208 11.06 5.75 21.72
C GLU A 208 10.61 4.62 22.66
N VAL A 209 9.94 3.60 22.11
CA VAL A 209 9.41 2.44 22.82
C VAL A 209 10.12 1.18 22.32
N GLU A 210 10.98 0.60 23.16
CA GLU A 210 11.72 -0.63 22.84
C GLU A 210 10.81 -1.86 23.00
N PRO A 211 10.66 -2.72 21.98
CA PRO A 211 9.95 -3.99 22.13
C PRO A 211 10.71 -4.98 23.02
N GLU A 212 10.00 -5.83 23.76
CA GLU A 212 10.58 -6.94 24.54
C GLU A 212 10.81 -8.19 23.67
N ASP A 213 9.96 -8.41 22.66
CA ASP A 213 10.03 -9.54 21.73
C ASP A 213 9.49 -9.19 20.33
N ALA A 214 9.47 -10.18 19.42
CA ALA A 214 9.04 -10.01 18.05
C ALA A 214 7.52 -9.80 17.89
N GLU A 215 6.71 -10.37 18.79
CA GLU A 215 5.25 -10.19 18.76
C GLU A 215 4.92 -8.74 19.15
N GLU A 216 5.56 -8.23 20.20
CA GLU A 216 5.45 -6.84 20.60
C GLU A 216 6.03 -5.90 19.54
N ALA A 217 7.15 -6.25 18.90
CA ALA A 217 7.73 -5.44 17.83
C ALA A 217 6.75 -5.28 16.65
N ALA A 218 6.02 -6.34 16.29
CA ALA A 218 5.00 -6.28 15.25
C ALA A 218 3.83 -5.36 15.65
N LEU A 219 3.35 -5.46 16.90
CA LEU A 219 2.27 -4.60 17.40
C LEU A 219 2.68 -3.12 17.44
N LEU A 220 3.88 -2.83 17.97
CA LEU A 220 4.42 -1.46 18.04
C LEU A 220 4.70 -0.89 16.65
N MET A 221 5.12 -1.74 15.69
CA MET A 221 5.26 -1.34 14.29
C MET A 221 3.91 -0.89 13.72
N GLU A 222 2.86 -1.70 13.85
CA GLU A 222 1.52 -1.35 13.37
C GLU A 222 0.99 -0.07 14.03
N GLU A 223 1.15 0.09 15.34
CA GLU A 223 0.74 1.32 16.04
C GLU A 223 1.48 2.55 15.50
N MET A 224 2.78 2.44 15.31
CA MET A 224 3.60 3.53 14.79
C MET A 224 3.25 3.85 13.33
N VAL A 225 3.11 2.85 12.44
CA VAL A 225 2.81 3.10 11.03
C VAL A 225 1.40 3.64 10.83
N GLU A 226 0.44 3.23 11.67
CA GLU A 226 -0.91 3.78 11.72
C GLU A 226 -0.85 5.26 12.09
N GLN A 227 -0.20 5.59 13.22
CA GLN A 227 -0.07 6.99 13.68
C GLN A 227 0.59 7.87 12.61
N ARG A 228 1.69 7.41 12.01
CA ARG A 228 2.41 8.18 10.98
C ARG A 228 1.62 8.25 9.67
N GLY A 229 0.91 7.18 9.33
CA GLY A 229 -0.04 7.11 8.22
C GLY A 229 -1.08 8.21 8.31
N TRP A 230 -1.75 8.34 9.45
CA TRP A 230 -2.71 9.42 9.73
C TRP A 230 -2.09 10.80 9.62
N VAL A 231 -0.95 11.01 10.29
CA VAL A 231 -0.29 12.32 10.33
C VAL A 231 0.18 12.77 8.94
N MET A 232 0.60 11.84 8.07
CA MET A 232 0.90 12.14 6.67
C MET A 232 -0.38 12.37 5.85
N ALA A 233 -1.40 11.53 6.02
CA ALA A 233 -2.68 11.64 5.31
C ALA A 233 -3.31 13.02 5.54
N GLU A 234 -3.34 13.52 6.78
CA GLU A 234 -3.89 14.83 7.13
C GLU A 234 -3.18 16.00 6.42
N ARG A 235 -1.87 15.87 6.15
CA ARG A 235 -1.10 16.87 5.39
C ARG A 235 -1.36 16.77 3.89
N VAL A 236 -1.52 15.55 3.38
CA VAL A 236 -1.61 15.26 1.94
C VAL A 236 -3.03 15.48 1.42
N PHE A 237 -4.01 14.85 2.05
CA PHE A 237 -5.40 14.76 1.63
C PHE A 237 -6.22 15.94 2.18
N THR A 238 -5.80 17.14 1.79
CA THR A 238 -6.43 18.39 2.17
C THR A 238 -6.66 19.30 0.96
N GLY A 239 -7.57 20.26 1.12
CA GLY A 239 -7.96 21.20 0.07
C GLY A 239 -8.59 20.50 -1.13
N ASP A 240 -7.95 20.57 -2.29
CA ASP A 240 -8.42 19.94 -3.53
C ASP A 240 -8.14 18.43 -3.60
N LEU A 241 -7.46 17.87 -2.59
CA LEU A 241 -7.36 16.43 -2.36
C LEU A 241 -8.10 15.99 -1.08
N SER A 242 -9.13 16.73 -0.64
CA SER A 242 -9.88 16.38 0.57
C SER A 242 -10.65 15.06 0.44
N PRO A 243 -11.00 14.40 1.56
CA PRO A 243 -11.85 13.22 1.55
C PRO A 243 -13.23 13.47 0.93
N ASP A 244 -13.82 14.65 1.11
CA ASP A 244 -15.07 15.04 0.43
C ASP A 244 -14.93 15.00 -1.10
N ARG A 245 -13.78 15.49 -1.60
CA ARG A 245 -13.52 15.48 -3.04
C ARG A 245 -13.37 14.05 -3.53
N PHE A 246 -12.70 13.19 -2.77
CA PHE A 246 -12.57 11.77 -3.09
C PHE A 246 -13.95 11.09 -3.15
N LEU A 247 -14.80 11.29 -2.14
CA LEU A 247 -16.18 10.78 -2.10
C LEU A 247 -17.01 11.24 -3.30
N SER A 248 -16.92 12.52 -3.66
CA SER A 248 -17.61 13.05 -4.84
C SER A 248 -17.17 12.34 -6.12
N LEU A 249 -15.86 12.08 -6.29
CA LEU A 249 -15.34 11.38 -7.45
C LEU A 249 -15.77 9.90 -7.48
N LEU A 250 -15.81 9.24 -6.33
CA LEU A 250 -16.34 7.87 -6.20
C LEU A 250 -17.83 7.82 -6.54
N GLY A 251 -18.63 8.78 -6.04
CA GLY A 251 -20.05 8.88 -6.35
C GLY A 251 -20.33 9.05 -7.85
N ASP A 252 -19.56 9.93 -8.51
CA ASP A 252 -19.64 10.13 -9.97
C ASP A 252 -19.27 8.85 -10.74
N ALA A 253 -18.25 8.13 -10.29
CA ALA A 253 -17.81 6.88 -10.89
C ALA A 253 -18.89 5.78 -10.81
N LEU A 254 -19.52 5.64 -9.64
CA LEU A 254 -20.59 4.68 -9.41
C LEU A 254 -21.82 4.99 -10.27
N ALA A 255 -22.17 6.28 -10.40
CA ALA A 255 -23.26 6.71 -11.28
C ALA A 255 -22.98 6.35 -12.75
N GLN A 256 -21.75 6.57 -13.22
CA GLN A 256 -21.32 6.22 -14.58
C GLN A 256 -21.37 4.71 -14.84
N LYS A 257 -20.90 3.90 -13.88
CA LYS A 257 -20.95 2.42 -13.95
C LYS A 257 -22.41 1.94 -14.05
N SER A 258 -23.31 2.50 -13.25
CA SER A 258 -24.75 2.20 -13.30
C SER A 258 -25.41 2.57 -14.63
N GLU A 259 -25.11 3.75 -15.19
CA GLU A 259 -25.63 4.16 -16.49
C GLU A 259 -25.11 3.28 -17.64
N PHE A 260 -23.84 2.87 -17.58
CA PHE A 260 -23.26 1.97 -18.55
C PHE A 260 -23.94 0.59 -18.51
N ALA A 261 -24.11 0.02 -17.31
CA ALA A 261 -24.80 -1.25 -17.12
C ALA A 261 -26.24 -1.21 -17.67
N LYS A 262 -26.99 -0.13 -17.40
CA LYS A 262 -28.35 0.06 -17.94
C LYS A 262 -28.38 0.11 -19.47
N LYS A 263 -27.45 0.84 -20.10
CA LYS A 263 -27.35 0.95 -21.56
C LYS A 263 -26.97 -0.37 -22.24
N CYS A 264 -26.24 -1.25 -21.56
CA CYS A 264 -25.95 -2.59 -22.08
C CYS A 264 -27.18 -3.51 -22.00
N ILE A 265 -27.94 -3.45 -20.91
CA ILE A 265 -29.21 -4.20 -20.75
C ILE A 265 -30.25 -3.74 -21.79
N GLU A 266 -30.34 -2.44 -22.07
CA GLU A 266 -31.28 -1.89 -23.06
C GLU A 266 -30.89 -2.17 -24.52
N LYS A 267 -29.67 -2.69 -24.79
CA LYS A 267 -29.20 -3.03 -26.13
C LYS A 267 -29.30 -4.52 -26.49
N ASP A 268 -29.71 -5.37 -25.55
CA ASP A 268 -29.99 -6.78 -25.83
C ASP A 268 -31.44 -6.99 -26.30
N PHE A 269 -31.56 -6.99 -27.64
CA PHE A 269 -32.62 -7.50 -28.52
C PHE A 269 -33.95 -6.72 -28.67
N PRO A 270 -34.23 -6.16 -29.86
CA PRO A 270 -35.58 -6.31 -30.41
C PRO A 270 -35.77 -7.79 -30.82
N GLU A 271 -36.77 -8.45 -30.24
CA GLU A 271 -37.22 -9.76 -30.73
C GLU A 271 -37.61 -9.67 -32.22
N PRO A 272 -37.36 -10.72 -33.02
CA PRO A 272 -37.70 -10.77 -34.45
C PRO A 272 -39.21 -10.71 -34.73
#